data_AF-A0AAV0YT59-F1
#
_entry.id   AF-A0AAV0YT59-F1
#
_cell.length_a   1.000
_cell.length_b   1.000
_cell.length_c   1.000
_cell.angle_alpha   90.00
_cell.angle_beta   90.00
_cell.angle_gamma   90.00
#
_symmetry.space_group_name_H-M   'P 1'
#
loop_
_entity.id
_entity.type
_entity.pdbx_description
1 polymer ?
#
loop_
_entity_poly.entity_id
_entity_poly.type
_entity_poly.pdbx_seq_one_letter_code
_entity_poly.pdbx_strand_id
1 'polypeptide(L)'
;MNSPSSSSSSTTGDANKILARSSIVESIRGCGMTSTRVDKEELKRCLTMPQYLRTAMRDSIRSQDPDAGEGGCIRDGGLENDVAPLTPMVVFINPRSGGRHGPDLMERLQDLMSDEQVFDLLDIKPHEFIQYGLGCLETLAASGDTCAKETRDRIRIMVAGGDGSVGWVLGCLTELNTLGREPVPPVGIIPLGTGNDLSRCFGWGGSFPFAWKAAIKRTLHKASIGPVYRLDSWRVSLSMPEGTIVEPPYSLKQTEEFSLDEDLEVEGELPEKVICYEGVFYNYFSIGTLTFALVVSYIAISVGSLLDMSILVS
;
A
#
# COMPACT_ATOMS: atom_id res chain seq x y z
N MET A 1 -16.26 36.15 76.06
CA MET A 1 -17.66 36.47 76.41
C MET A 1 -18.50 36.32 75.15
N ASN A 2 -19.40 35.32 75.18
CA ASN A 2 -20.69 35.15 74.49
C ASN A 2 -20.81 35.39 72.97
N SER A 3 -21.05 34.29 72.23
CA SER A 3 -21.95 34.21 71.05
C SER A 3 -23.43 34.37 71.50
N PRO A 4 -24.49 34.31 70.64
CA PRO A 4 -24.57 34.01 69.19
C PRO A 4 -25.58 34.90 68.38
N SER A 5 -25.65 34.73 67.06
CA SER A 5 -26.91 34.45 66.31
C SER A 5 -26.73 34.51 64.78
N SER A 6 -27.29 33.50 64.14
CA SER A 6 -27.33 33.10 62.72
C SER A 6 -28.47 33.73 61.90
N SER A 7 -28.27 33.92 60.59
CA SER A 7 -29.17 33.57 59.45
C SER A 7 -28.77 34.38 58.19
N SER A 8 -28.21 33.82 57.09
CA SER A 8 -28.88 33.16 55.94
C SER A 8 -30.11 33.92 55.41
N SER A 9 -30.38 34.15 54.11
CA SER A 9 -29.79 33.74 52.84
C SER A 9 -30.47 34.52 51.70
N SER A 10 -29.79 34.52 50.55
CA SER A 10 -30.07 35.08 49.22
C SER A 10 -31.45 34.90 48.58
N THR A 11 -31.82 35.86 47.70
CA THR A 11 -32.67 35.60 46.52
C THR A 11 -32.38 36.55 45.33
N THR A 12 -32.49 35.94 44.13
CA THR A 12 -32.89 36.48 42.80
C THR A 12 -31.98 37.42 42.00
N GLY A 13 -31.40 36.87 40.92
CA GLY A 13 -31.74 37.21 39.52
C GLY A 13 -31.04 38.42 38.87
N ASP A 14 -30.12 38.17 37.93
CA ASP A 14 -30.35 38.53 36.52
C ASP A 14 -29.29 37.99 35.55
N ALA A 15 -29.72 37.91 34.28
CA ALA A 15 -29.31 36.92 33.29
C ALA A 15 -28.20 37.34 32.28
N ASN A 16 -27.59 36.29 31.69
CA ASN A 16 -27.09 36.16 30.30
C ASN A 16 -25.91 37.01 29.78
N LYS A 17 -24.75 36.36 29.54
CA LYS A 17 -24.30 35.90 28.20
C LYS A 17 -22.87 35.30 28.19
N ILE A 18 -22.79 34.02 27.77
CA ILE A 18 -21.89 33.45 26.74
C ILE A 18 -20.35 33.54 26.96
N LEU A 19 -19.71 32.39 27.25
CA LEU A 19 -18.92 31.58 26.29
C LEU A 19 -18.10 30.49 27.02
N ALA A 20 -18.73 29.37 27.41
CA ALA A 20 -18.00 28.15 27.75
C ALA A 20 -17.71 27.39 26.45
N ARG A 21 -16.44 27.40 26.00
CA ARG A 21 -16.01 26.58 24.86
C ARG A 21 -15.93 25.11 25.29
N SER A 22 -16.99 24.42 24.93
CA SER A 22 -17.20 22.98 24.76
C SER A 22 -15.95 22.10 24.63
N SER A 23 -15.71 21.28 25.65
CA SER A 23 -15.04 19.98 25.56
C SER A 23 -16.08 18.91 25.21
N ILE A 24 -16.29 18.63 23.92
CA ILE A 24 -17.13 17.52 23.46
C ILE A 24 -16.51 16.95 22.19
N VAL A 25 -15.60 15.98 22.32
CA VAL A 25 -15.49 14.85 21.37
C VAL A 25 -14.97 13.65 22.16
N GLU A 26 -15.82 13.04 22.98
CA GLU A 26 -15.63 11.65 23.42
C GLU A 26 -16.97 11.10 23.92
N SER A 27 -17.75 10.54 23.00
CA SER A 27 -18.76 9.49 23.26
C SER A 27 -19.70 9.37 22.07
N ILE A 28 -19.39 8.53 21.09
CA ILE A 28 -20.36 7.60 20.49
C ILE A 28 -19.60 6.33 20.05
N ARG A 29 -19.54 5.32 20.94
CA ARG A 29 -19.59 3.92 20.53
C ARG A 29 -21.06 3.53 20.51
N GLY A 30 -21.55 3.08 19.37
CA GLY A 30 -22.88 2.51 19.24
C GLY A 30 -22.96 1.69 17.96
N CYS A 31 -23.04 0.37 18.11
CA CYS A 31 -23.28 -0.59 17.04
C CYS A 31 -24.45 -0.15 16.15
N GLY A 32 -24.16 0.10 14.88
CA GLY A 32 -25.15 0.37 13.85
C GLY A 32 -24.42 0.38 12.50
N MET A 33 -24.90 -0.42 11.54
CA MET A 33 -24.43 -0.38 10.17
C MET A 33 -24.81 0.98 9.55
N THR A 34 -24.08 2.04 9.88
CA THR A 34 -24.19 3.31 9.18
C THR A 34 -23.52 3.11 7.83
N SER A 35 -24.34 2.92 6.79
CA SER A 35 -23.93 3.12 5.40
C SER A 35 -23.57 4.60 5.23
N THR A 36 -22.40 5.01 5.72
CA THR A 36 -21.84 6.34 5.52
C THR A 36 -21.75 6.53 4.00
N ARG A 37 -22.57 7.43 3.46
CA ARG A 37 -22.51 7.75 2.04
C ARG A 37 -21.18 8.45 1.82
N VAL A 38 -20.22 7.75 1.21
CA VAL A 38 -18.93 8.32 0.84
C VAL A 38 -19.17 9.37 -0.25
N ASP A 39 -18.93 10.63 0.12
CA ASP A 39 -18.96 11.77 -0.79
C ASP A 39 -17.81 11.65 -1.79
N LYS A 40 -18.13 11.87 -3.07
CA LYS A 40 -17.15 11.78 -4.16
C LYS A 40 -16.10 12.89 -4.04
N GLU A 41 -16.52 14.12 -3.72
CA GLU A 41 -15.62 15.28 -3.73
C GLU A 41 -14.68 15.24 -2.53
N GLU A 42 -15.18 14.81 -1.37
CA GLU A 42 -14.34 14.58 -0.18
C GLU A 42 -13.31 13.48 -0.42
N LEU A 43 -13.74 12.36 -1.02
CA LEU A 43 -12.84 11.27 -1.38
C LEU A 43 -11.76 11.76 -2.36
N LYS A 44 -12.16 12.47 -3.41
CA LYS A 44 -11.22 13.02 -4.41
C LYS A 44 -10.19 13.95 -3.76
N ARG A 45 -10.62 14.85 -2.87
CA ARG A 45 -9.73 15.75 -2.13
C ARG A 45 -8.74 14.99 -1.23
N CYS A 46 -9.12 13.85 -0.67
CA CYS A 46 -8.23 13.06 0.20
C CYS A 46 -7.21 12.21 -0.57
N LEU A 47 -7.53 11.80 -1.80
CA LEU A 47 -6.74 10.84 -2.59
C LEU A 47 -5.88 11.51 -3.67
N THR A 48 -6.38 12.58 -4.27
CA THR A 48 -5.78 13.18 -5.47
C THR A 48 -4.57 14.03 -5.11
N MET A 49 -3.44 13.73 -5.74
CA MET A 49 -2.22 14.54 -5.62
C MET A 49 -2.37 15.87 -6.38
N PRO A 50 -1.69 16.94 -5.92
CA PRO A 50 -1.59 18.19 -6.68
C PRO A 50 -1.18 17.96 -8.13
N GLN A 51 -1.73 18.79 -9.03
CA GLN A 51 -1.55 18.62 -10.47
C GLN A 51 -0.08 18.66 -10.89
N TYR A 52 0.73 19.51 -10.25
CA TYR A 52 2.15 19.63 -10.57
C TYR A 52 2.91 18.34 -10.22
N LEU A 53 2.67 17.73 -9.04
CA LEU A 53 3.27 16.44 -8.67
C LEU A 53 2.85 15.33 -9.63
N ARG A 54 1.56 15.25 -9.98
CA ARG A 54 1.05 14.25 -10.92
C ARG A 54 1.69 14.36 -12.31
N THR A 55 1.85 15.60 -12.78
CA THR A 55 2.46 15.88 -14.09
C THR A 55 3.94 15.53 -14.06
N ALA A 56 4.67 15.97 -13.03
CA ALA A 56 6.08 15.65 -12.82
C ALA A 56 6.32 14.14 -12.74
N MET A 57 5.49 13.40 -11.98
CA MET A 57 5.56 11.94 -11.89
C MET A 57 5.32 11.26 -13.25
N ARG A 58 4.27 11.68 -13.98
CA ARG A 58 3.98 11.15 -15.32
C ARG A 58 5.14 11.37 -16.28
N ASP A 59 5.71 12.56 -16.28
CA ASP A 59 6.79 12.92 -17.20
C ASP A 59 8.09 12.20 -16.82
N SER A 60 8.35 12.00 -15.53
CA SER A 60 9.49 11.21 -15.03
C SER A 60 9.39 9.73 -15.41
N ILE A 61 8.20 9.12 -15.28
CA ILE A 61 7.96 7.73 -15.70
C ILE A 61 8.14 7.58 -17.22
N ARG A 62 7.62 8.52 -18.01
CA ARG A 62 7.71 8.48 -19.48
C ARG A 62 9.13 8.68 -20.01
N SER A 63 9.90 9.56 -19.36
CA SER A 63 11.28 9.84 -19.73
C SER A 63 12.28 8.84 -19.14
N GLN A 64 11.83 8.00 -18.20
CA GLN A 64 12.69 7.11 -17.43
C GLN A 64 13.83 7.88 -16.74
N ASP A 65 13.48 9.05 -16.19
CA ASP A 65 14.38 9.97 -15.51
C ASP A 65 13.65 10.59 -14.32
N PRO A 66 14.09 10.35 -13.06
CA PRO A 66 13.43 10.91 -11.88
C PRO A 66 13.53 12.44 -11.81
N ASP A 67 14.50 13.05 -12.48
CA ASP A 67 14.77 14.50 -12.40
C ASP A 67 14.01 15.29 -13.49
N ALA A 68 13.45 14.60 -14.49
CA ALA A 68 12.68 15.22 -15.57
C ALA A 68 11.47 16.04 -15.07
N GLY A 69 10.93 15.68 -13.90
CA GLY A 69 9.83 16.39 -13.27
C GLY A 69 10.18 17.81 -12.79
N GLU A 70 11.45 18.10 -12.48
CA GLU A 70 11.88 19.37 -11.87
C GLU A 70 11.78 20.55 -12.86
N GLY A 71 12.06 20.31 -14.15
CA GLY A 71 12.00 21.32 -15.20
C GLY A 71 10.59 21.77 -15.61
N GLY A 72 9.56 20.96 -15.31
CA GLY A 72 8.15 21.23 -15.64
C GLY A 72 7.37 22.00 -14.57
N CYS A 73 7.92 22.15 -13.36
CA CYS A 73 7.27 22.81 -12.22
C CYS A 73 7.32 24.34 -12.35
N ILE A 74 6.76 24.92 -13.41
CA ILE A 74 6.40 26.35 -13.35
C ILE A 74 5.25 26.44 -12.35
N ARG A 75 5.54 26.99 -11.16
CA ARG A 75 4.54 27.40 -10.16
C ARG A 75 3.70 28.52 -10.77
N ASP A 76 2.79 28.17 -11.67
CA ASP A 76 1.80 29.11 -12.17
C ASP A 76 1.01 29.59 -10.96
N GLY A 77 0.99 30.90 -10.75
CA GLY A 77 0.73 31.57 -9.47
C GLY A 77 -0.70 31.46 -8.91
N GLY A 78 -1.22 30.24 -8.77
CA GLY A 78 -2.49 29.91 -8.13
C GLY A 78 -2.29 29.34 -6.72
N LEU A 79 -2.41 30.22 -5.73
CA LEU A 79 -2.23 30.02 -4.29
C LEU A 79 -3.14 28.99 -3.59
N GLU A 80 -3.75 28.02 -4.27
CA GLU A 80 -4.82 27.21 -3.66
C GLU A 80 -4.57 25.70 -3.48
N ASN A 81 -3.53 25.05 -4.03
CA ASN A 81 -3.35 23.60 -3.84
C ASN A 81 -1.88 23.11 -3.76
N ASP A 82 -1.01 23.82 -3.05
CA ASP A 82 0.34 23.33 -2.66
C ASP A 82 0.28 22.44 -1.39
N VAL A 83 -0.88 21.88 -1.06
CA VAL A 83 -1.08 21.08 0.16
C VAL A 83 -1.13 19.61 -0.19
N ALA A 84 -0.28 18.82 0.46
CA ALA A 84 -0.28 17.38 0.30
C ALA A 84 -1.62 16.79 0.76
N PRO A 85 -2.21 15.85 0.00
CA PRO A 85 -3.45 15.20 0.39
C PRO A 85 -3.24 14.40 1.68
N LEU A 86 -4.33 14.15 2.41
CA LEU A 86 -4.27 13.38 3.66
C LEU A 86 -3.79 11.95 3.42
N THR A 87 -4.23 11.34 2.32
CA THR A 87 -3.96 9.95 1.97
C THR A 87 -3.77 9.81 0.45
N PRO A 88 -2.65 10.33 -0.10
CA PRO A 88 -2.38 10.22 -1.53
C PRO A 88 -2.42 8.76 -1.94
N MET A 89 -3.07 8.47 -3.07
CA MET A 89 -3.28 7.08 -3.49
C MET A 89 -2.95 6.88 -4.95
N VAL A 90 -2.26 5.79 -5.25
CA VAL A 90 -2.02 5.30 -6.60
C VAL A 90 -2.72 3.95 -6.77
N VAL A 91 -3.30 3.71 -7.94
CA VAL A 91 -3.96 2.44 -8.24
C VAL A 91 -3.28 1.77 -9.43
N PHE A 92 -2.83 0.54 -9.25
CA PHE A 92 -2.44 -0.36 -10.34
C PHE A 92 -3.61 -1.24 -10.73
N ILE A 93 -3.89 -1.38 -12.01
CA ILE A 93 -4.99 -2.22 -12.53
C ILE A 93 -4.40 -3.24 -13.50
N ASN A 94 -4.76 -4.51 -13.32
CA ASN A 94 -4.57 -5.52 -14.35
C ASN A 94 -5.89 -5.66 -15.14
N PRO A 95 -6.01 -5.05 -16.34
CA PRO A 95 -7.27 -5.05 -17.09
C PRO A 95 -7.67 -6.42 -17.62
N ARG A 96 -6.74 -7.40 -17.65
CA ARG A 96 -7.02 -8.79 -18.03
C ARG A 96 -7.70 -9.58 -16.91
N SER A 97 -7.68 -9.08 -15.68
CA SER A 97 -8.37 -9.70 -14.55
C SER A 97 -9.87 -9.38 -14.54
N GLY A 98 -10.71 -10.29 -14.03
CA GLY A 98 -12.06 -9.92 -13.58
C GLY A 98 -13.14 -9.81 -14.65
N GLY A 99 -13.09 -10.66 -15.68
CA GLY A 99 -14.22 -10.81 -16.59
C GLY A 99 -14.48 -9.61 -17.51
N ARG A 100 -13.43 -8.85 -17.85
CA ARG A 100 -13.43 -7.68 -18.77
C ARG A 100 -13.99 -6.37 -18.19
N HIS A 101 -14.17 -6.25 -16.88
CA HIS A 101 -14.53 -4.96 -16.24
C HIS A 101 -13.34 -4.01 -16.04
N GLY A 102 -12.12 -4.41 -16.42
CA GLY A 102 -10.90 -3.62 -16.25
C GLY A 102 -10.99 -2.19 -16.80
N PRO A 103 -11.36 -2.00 -18.09
CA PRO A 103 -11.48 -0.67 -18.69
C PRO A 103 -12.52 0.23 -18.00
N ASP A 104 -13.73 -0.30 -17.74
CA ASP A 104 -14.79 0.45 -17.05
C ASP A 104 -14.38 0.85 -15.62
N LEU A 105 -13.65 -0.04 -14.93
CA LEU A 105 -13.14 0.24 -13.60
C LEU A 105 -12.04 1.30 -13.64
N MET A 106 -11.16 1.26 -14.63
CA MET A 106 -10.11 2.25 -14.83
C MET A 106 -10.71 3.63 -15.02
N GLU A 107 -11.65 3.80 -15.97
CA GLU A 107 -12.37 5.06 -16.18
C GLU A 107 -13.05 5.55 -14.89
N ARG A 108 -13.67 4.62 -14.15
CA ARG A 108 -14.32 4.97 -12.88
C ARG A 108 -13.34 5.43 -11.81
N LEU A 109 -12.16 4.81 -11.71
CA LEU A 109 -11.13 5.21 -10.76
C LEU A 109 -10.57 6.58 -11.15
N GLN A 110 -10.29 6.81 -12.42
CA GLN A 110 -9.84 8.09 -12.94
C GLN A 110 -10.83 9.23 -12.62
N ASP A 111 -12.14 8.99 -12.75
CA ASP A 111 -13.19 9.93 -12.33
C ASP A 111 -13.19 10.24 -10.82
N LEU A 112 -12.80 9.28 -9.98
CA LEU A 112 -12.76 9.41 -8.52
C LEU A 112 -11.46 10.04 -7.99
N MET A 113 -10.39 10.05 -8.79
CA MET A 113 -9.08 10.58 -8.40
C MET A 113 -8.42 11.37 -9.54
N SER A 114 -7.56 10.75 -10.36
CA SER A 114 -7.00 11.36 -11.56
C SER A 114 -6.45 10.31 -12.52
N ASP A 115 -6.26 10.71 -13.78
CA ASP A 115 -5.71 9.85 -14.85
C ASP A 115 -4.28 9.41 -14.54
N GLU A 116 -3.44 10.32 -14.03
CA GLU A 116 -2.02 10.06 -13.73
C GLU A 116 -1.78 9.21 -12.48
N GLN A 117 -2.82 8.93 -11.69
CA GLN A 117 -2.71 8.12 -10.48
C GLN A 117 -3.27 6.71 -10.67
N VAL A 118 -3.77 6.39 -11.87
CA VAL A 118 -4.33 5.07 -12.21
C VAL A 118 -3.52 4.47 -13.35
N PHE A 119 -2.75 3.43 -13.03
CA PHE A 119 -1.81 2.80 -13.94
C PHE A 119 -2.33 1.44 -14.43
N ASP A 120 -2.28 1.22 -15.73
CA ASP A 120 -2.45 -0.11 -16.32
C ASP A 120 -1.14 -0.89 -16.19
N LEU A 121 -1.18 -2.04 -15.51
CA LEU A 121 -0.02 -2.93 -15.31
C LEU A 121 0.54 -3.52 -16.62
N LEU A 122 -0.21 -3.43 -17.73
CA LEU A 122 0.28 -3.79 -19.05
C LEU A 122 1.08 -2.68 -19.73
N ASP A 123 0.86 -1.43 -19.34
CA ASP A 123 1.49 -0.24 -19.92
C ASP A 123 2.67 0.23 -19.06
N ILE A 124 2.42 0.43 -17.76
CA ILE A 124 3.43 0.89 -16.79
C ILE A 124 3.71 -0.21 -15.80
N LYS A 125 4.96 -0.66 -15.74
CA LYS A 125 5.38 -1.71 -14.81
C LYS A 125 5.58 -1.12 -13.41
N PRO A 126 5.32 -1.88 -12.34
CA PRO A 126 5.50 -1.38 -10.97
C PRO A 126 6.90 -0.83 -10.68
N HIS A 127 7.95 -1.45 -11.23
CA HIS A 127 9.33 -0.98 -11.04
C HIS A 127 9.57 0.40 -11.67
N GLU A 128 8.94 0.72 -12.80
CA GLU A 128 9.08 2.04 -13.45
C GLU A 128 8.44 3.13 -12.58
N PHE A 129 7.28 2.84 -11.99
CA PHE A 129 6.67 3.75 -11.01
C PHE A 129 7.54 3.94 -9.77
N ILE A 130 8.14 2.87 -9.25
CA ILE A 130 8.98 2.91 -8.05
C ILE A 130 10.29 3.67 -8.31
N GLN A 131 10.92 3.46 -9.46
CA GLN A 131 12.17 4.10 -9.81
C GLN A 131 11.96 5.56 -10.18
N TYR A 132 11.00 5.86 -11.04
CA TYR A 132 10.84 7.19 -11.63
C TYR A 132 9.71 7.99 -11.00
N GLY A 133 8.58 7.35 -10.68
CA GLY A 133 7.43 8.03 -10.05
C GLY A 133 7.72 8.42 -8.59
N LEU A 134 8.12 7.45 -7.75
CA LEU A 134 8.55 7.75 -6.37
C LEU A 134 9.89 8.48 -6.34
N GLY A 135 10.81 8.18 -7.27
CA GLY A 135 12.08 8.89 -7.41
C GLY A 135 11.87 10.39 -7.66
N CYS A 136 10.92 10.75 -8.54
CA CYS A 136 10.54 12.14 -8.76
C CYS A 136 10.07 12.84 -7.48
N LEU A 137 9.21 12.20 -6.69
CA LEU A 137 8.77 12.77 -5.41
C LEU A 137 9.93 12.94 -4.42
N GLU A 138 10.90 12.02 -4.43
CA GLU A 138 12.10 12.08 -3.60
C GLU A 138 13.05 13.21 -4.05
N THR A 139 13.27 13.38 -5.36
CA THR A 139 14.04 14.49 -5.94
C THR A 139 13.40 15.84 -5.56
N LEU A 140 12.09 15.98 -5.76
CA LEU A 140 11.36 17.21 -5.39
C LEU A 140 11.41 17.48 -3.88
N ALA A 141 11.27 16.43 -3.06
CA ALA A 141 11.43 16.56 -1.61
C ALA A 141 12.86 17.02 -1.22
N ALA A 142 13.88 16.52 -1.92
CA ALA A 142 15.27 16.91 -1.71
C ALA A 142 15.57 18.35 -2.15
N SER A 143 14.87 18.86 -3.18
CA SER A 143 14.97 20.26 -3.61
C SER A 143 14.18 21.24 -2.73
N GLY A 144 13.49 20.74 -1.69
CA GLY A 144 12.82 21.53 -0.66
C GLY A 144 11.30 21.59 -0.78
N ASP A 145 10.69 20.80 -1.67
CA ASP A 145 9.24 20.71 -1.78
C ASP A 145 8.63 19.91 -0.61
N THR A 146 8.04 20.64 0.34
CA THR A 146 7.38 20.05 1.50
C THR A 146 6.14 19.23 1.13
N CYS A 147 5.43 19.60 0.07
CA CYS A 147 4.25 18.89 -0.40
C CYS A 147 4.63 17.57 -1.07
N ALA A 148 5.70 17.54 -1.87
CA ALA A 148 6.25 16.32 -2.41
C ALA A 148 6.69 15.35 -1.30
N LYS A 149 7.40 15.88 -0.28
CA LYS A 149 7.82 15.12 0.89
C LYS A 149 6.64 14.49 1.64
N GLU A 150 5.66 15.29 2.03
CA GLU A 150 4.48 14.78 2.74
C GLU A 150 3.67 13.79 1.90
N THR A 151 3.61 14.01 0.58
CA THR A 151 2.98 13.08 -0.35
C THR A 151 3.72 11.75 -0.38
N ARG A 152 5.05 11.76 -0.52
CA ARG A 152 5.91 10.57 -0.51
C ARG A 152 5.81 9.78 0.79
N ASP A 153 5.66 10.47 1.93
CA ASP A 153 5.56 9.85 3.25
C ASP A 153 4.20 9.16 3.50
N ARG A 154 3.12 9.68 2.89
CA ARG A 154 1.74 9.22 3.15
C ARG A 154 1.13 8.38 2.03
N ILE A 155 1.83 8.23 0.90
CA ILE A 155 1.29 7.58 -0.29
C ILE A 155 0.90 6.13 -0.01
N ARG A 156 -0.27 5.73 -0.51
CA ARG A 156 -0.79 4.36 -0.44
C ARG A 156 -0.97 3.80 -1.85
N ILE A 157 -0.85 2.50 -1.99
CA ILE A 157 -1.02 1.82 -3.28
C ILE A 157 -2.23 0.89 -3.20
N MET A 158 -3.10 0.92 -4.20
CA MET A 158 -4.16 -0.08 -4.39
C MET A 158 -3.83 -0.92 -5.62
N VAL A 159 -4.06 -2.22 -5.55
CA VAL A 159 -3.87 -3.13 -6.69
C VAL A 159 -5.21 -3.78 -7.03
N ALA A 160 -5.72 -3.48 -8.21
CA ALA A 160 -6.89 -4.12 -8.80
C ALA A 160 -6.46 -5.30 -9.67
N GLY A 161 -6.55 -6.50 -9.11
CA GLY A 161 -6.06 -7.73 -9.72
C GLY A 161 -6.37 -8.97 -8.89
N GLY A 162 -5.73 -10.08 -9.22
CA GLY A 162 -5.64 -11.26 -8.34
C GLY A 162 -4.29 -11.34 -7.62
N ASP A 163 -4.05 -12.42 -6.89
CA ASP A 163 -2.85 -12.59 -6.05
C ASP A 163 -1.53 -12.41 -6.82
N GLY A 164 -1.46 -12.87 -8.08
CA GLY A 164 -0.25 -12.69 -8.92
C GLY A 164 0.08 -11.22 -9.23
N SER A 165 -0.93 -10.37 -9.45
CA SER A 165 -0.71 -8.93 -9.68
C SER A 165 -0.32 -8.21 -8.39
N VAL A 166 -0.94 -8.58 -7.27
CA VAL A 166 -0.59 -8.06 -5.94
C VAL A 166 0.85 -8.44 -5.58
N GLY A 167 1.21 -9.71 -5.77
CA GLY A 167 2.55 -10.22 -5.52
C GLY A 167 3.63 -9.58 -6.39
N TRP A 168 3.32 -9.24 -7.64
CA TRP A 168 4.24 -8.50 -8.51
C TRP A 168 4.51 -7.09 -7.98
N VAL A 169 3.47 -6.35 -7.60
CA VAL A 169 3.62 -4.99 -7.03
C VAL A 169 4.40 -5.03 -5.71
N LEU A 170 4.02 -5.92 -4.78
CA LEU A 170 4.75 -6.12 -3.52
C LEU A 170 6.21 -6.52 -3.75
N GLY A 171 6.46 -7.38 -4.74
CA GLY A 171 7.82 -7.82 -5.09
C GLY A 171 8.70 -6.65 -5.54
N CYS A 172 8.17 -5.72 -6.34
CA CYS A 172 8.92 -4.53 -6.71
C CYS A 172 9.07 -3.54 -5.54
N LEU A 173 8.06 -3.41 -4.66
CA LEU A 173 8.17 -2.53 -3.47
C LEU A 173 9.21 -3.02 -2.46
N THR A 174 9.44 -4.33 -2.43
CA THR A 174 10.52 -4.96 -1.66
C THR A 174 11.89 -4.38 -2.01
N GLU A 175 12.11 -3.98 -3.28
CA GLU A 175 13.37 -3.36 -3.74
C GLU A 175 13.64 -2.01 -3.06
N LEU A 176 12.59 -1.23 -2.73
CA LEU A 176 12.74 0.03 -2.01
C LEU A 176 13.43 -0.19 -0.66
N ASN A 177 13.02 -1.22 0.08
CA ASN A 177 13.60 -1.50 1.37
C ASN A 177 15.06 -1.93 1.25
N THR A 178 15.40 -2.76 0.25
CA THR A 178 16.79 -3.16 -0.01
C THR A 178 17.69 -1.98 -0.40
N LEU A 179 17.12 -0.93 -1.01
CA LEU A 179 17.82 0.29 -1.37
C LEU A 179 17.80 1.36 -0.26
N GLY A 180 17.21 1.07 0.91
CA GLY A 180 17.07 2.03 2.00
C GLY A 180 16.12 3.21 1.70
N ARG A 181 15.21 3.06 0.75
CA ARG A 181 14.25 4.09 0.30
C ARG A 181 12.93 4.02 1.07
N GLU A 182 12.95 4.48 2.32
CA GLU A 182 11.76 4.54 3.18
C GLU A 182 10.91 5.82 2.98
N PRO A 183 9.61 5.79 3.33
CA PRO A 183 8.83 4.61 3.73
C PRO A 183 8.40 3.74 2.53
N VAL A 184 8.18 2.45 2.76
CA VAL A 184 7.55 1.58 1.74
C VAL A 184 6.03 1.82 1.77
N PRO A 185 5.39 2.25 0.65
CA PRO A 185 3.95 2.49 0.61
C PRO A 185 3.12 1.26 0.96
N PRO A 186 2.12 1.35 1.85
CA PRO A 186 1.26 0.22 2.16
C PRO A 186 0.35 -0.12 0.97
N VAL A 187 0.10 -1.41 0.77
CA VAL A 187 -0.67 -1.93 -0.37
C VAL A 187 -2.06 -2.38 0.07
N GLY A 188 -3.12 -1.99 -0.63
CA GLY A 188 -4.47 -2.56 -0.50
C GLY A 188 -4.91 -3.25 -1.79
N ILE A 189 -5.99 -4.03 -1.71
CA ILE A 189 -6.39 -4.93 -2.80
C ILE A 189 -7.83 -4.61 -3.25
N ILE A 190 -8.04 -4.55 -4.57
CA ILE A 190 -9.36 -4.61 -5.21
C ILE A 190 -9.44 -5.98 -5.90
N PRO A 191 -10.23 -6.94 -5.39
CA PRO A 191 -10.22 -8.32 -5.88
C PRO A 191 -10.87 -8.44 -7.26
N LEU A 192 -10.07 -8.35 -8.32
CA LEU A 192 -10.49 -8.60 -9.71
C LEU A 192 -10.17 -10.02 -10.17
N GLY A 193 -9.43 -10.82 -9.42
CA GLY A 193 -9.04 -12.19 -9.83
C GLY A 193 -10.08 -13.26 -9.54
N THR A 194 -9.75 -14.50 -9.93
CA THR A 194 -10.41 -15.73 -9.45
C THR A 194 -9.74 -16.27 -8.17
N GLY A 195 -8.41 -16.11 -8.07
CA GLY A 195 -7.61 -16.29 -6.85
C GLY A 195 -7.34 -14.95 -6.17
N ASN A 196 -8.07 -14.69 -5.07
CA ASN A 196 -7.99 -13.47 -4.28
C ASN A 196 -7.76 -13.84 -2.80
N ASP A 197 -6.84 -14.76 -2.53
CA ASP A 197 -6.62 -15.29 -1.19
C ASP A 197 -6.04 -14.22 -0.27
N LEU A 198 -5.13 -13.37 -0.76
CA LEU A 198 -4.63 -12.21 0.00
C LEU A 198 -5.79 -11.26 0.35
N SER A 199 -6.66 -10.98 -0.62
CA SER A 199 -7.83 -10.12 -0.42
C SER A 199 -8.77 -10.68 0.65
N ARG A 200 -8.95 -12.01 0.73
CA ARG A 200 -9.76 -12.66 1.78
C ARG A 200 -9.10 -12.53 3.14
N CYS A 201 -7.80 -12.80 3.25
CA CYS A 201 -7.07 -12.72 4.51
C CYS A 201 -7.08 -11.30 5.11
N PHE A 202 -7.00 -10.26 4.27
CA PHE A 202 -6.96 -8.85 4.72
C PHE A 202 -8.31 -8.12 4.65
N GLY A 203 -9.41 -8.85 4.47
CA GLY A 203 -10.76 -8.29 4.58
C GLY A 203 -11.24 -7.43 3.41
N TRP A 204 -10.54 -7.46 2.26
CA TRP A 204 -10.92 -6.78 1.02
C TRP A 204 -12.00 -7.52 0.23
N GLY A 205 -12.28 -8.77 0.59
CA GLY A 205 -13.34 -9.60 0.04
C GLY A 205 -12.83 -10.68 -0.94
N GLY A 206 -13.69 -11.62 -1.29
CA GLY A 206 -13.29 -12.79 -2.09
C GLY A 206 -13.48 -12.65 -3.61
N SER A 207 -14.21 -11.64 -4.06
CA SER A 207 -14.56 -11.45 -5.47
C SER A 207 -14.96 -10.01 -5.76
N PHE A 208 -14.89 -9.63 -7.04
CA PHE A 208 -15.33 -8.32 -7.48
C PHE A 208 -16.86 -8.17 -7.33
N PRO A 209 -17.36 -7.14 -6.62
CA PRO A 209 -18.80 -7.01 -6.35
C PRO A 209 -19.63 -6.81 -7.62
N PHE A 210 -20.82 -7.40 -7.70
CA PHE A 210 -21.75 -7.14 -8.82
C PHE A 210 -22.11 -5.63 -8.93
N ALA A 211 -22.32 -4.97 -7.79
CA ALA A 211 -22.56 -3.53 -7.70
C ALA A 211 -21.25 -2.72 -7.53
N TRP A 212 -20.21 -3.04 -8.30
CA TRP A 212 -18.86 -2.51 -8.10
C TRP A 212 -18.75 -0.98 -8.19
N LYS A 213 -19.56 -0.30 -9.02
CA LYS A 213 -19.52 1.17 -9.18
C LYS A 213 -19.77 1.93 -7.86
N ALA A 214 -20.62 1.38 -7.00
CA ALA A 214 -20.87 1.92 -5.67
C ALA A 214 -19.89 1.36 -4.64
N ALA A 215 -19.48 0.10 -4.79
CA ALA A 215 -18.53 -0.54 -3.89
C ALA A 215 -17.14 0.13 -3.94
N ILE A 216 -16.66 0.52 -5.12
CA ILE A 216 -15.31 1.05 -5.30
C ILE A 216 -15.06 2.32 -4.49
N LYS A 217 -16.05 3.22 -4.39
CA LYS A 217 -15.96 4.41 -3.53
C LYS A 217 -15.76 4.04 -2.07
N ARG A 218 -16.49 3.02 -1.59
CA ARG A 218 -16.34 2.50 -0.22
C ARG A 218 -15.01 1.81 -0.02
N THR A 219 -14.53 1.07 -1.02
CA THR A 219 -13.21 0.42 -1.00
C THR A 219 -12.10 1.45 -0.90
N LEU A 220 -12.11 2.51 -1.72
CA LEU A 220 -11.12 3.59 -1.65
C LEU A 220 -11.18 4.34 -0.31
N HIS A 221 -12.37 4.62 0.20
CA HIS A 221 -12.53 5.24 1.51
C HIS A 221 -12.01 4.34 2.64
N LYS A 222 -12.30 3.03 2.59
CA LYS A 222 -11.72 2.06 3.53
C LYS A 222 -10.20 2.04 3.42
N ALA A 223 -9.64 2.11 2.21
CA ALA A 223 -8.21 2.16 2.00
C ALA A 223 -7.55 3.46 2.48
N SER A 224 -8.27 4.59 2.49
CA SER A 224 -7.73 5.85 3.03
C SER A 224 -7.68 5.84 4.55
N ILE A 225 -8.75 5.41 5.24
CA ILE A 225 -8.78 5.40 6.72
C ILE A 225 -8.30 4.09 7.34
N GLY A 226 -8.08 3.07 6.51
CA GLY A 226 -7.81 1.71 6.95
C GLY A 226 -6.49 1.61 7.70
N PRO A 227 -6.43 0.74 8.73
CA PRO A 227 -5.20 0.45 9.44
C PRO A 227 -4.17 -0.21 8.51
N VAL A 228 -2.91 0.08 8.79
CA VAL A 228 -1.75 -0.52 8.12
C VAL A 228 -1.20 -1.60 9.04
N TYR A 229 -1.00 -2.80 8.51
CA TYR A 229 -0.39 -3.92 9.21
C TYR A 229 0.88 -4.38 8.50
N ARG A 230 1.80 -4.99 9.24
CA ARG A 230 2.97 -5.63 8.65
C ARG A 230 2.55 -6.93 7.96
N LEU A 231 3.16 -7.18 6.81
CA LEU A 231 2.96 -8.38 6.00
C LEU A 231 4.25 -9.19 6.01
N ASP A 232 4.16 -10.44 6.46
CA ASP A 232 5.30 -11.36 6.41
C ASP A 232 5.52 -11.85 4.97
N SER A 233 6.76 -11.72 4.50
CA SER A 233 7.20 -12.22 3.20
C SER A 233 8.34 -13.22 3.36
N TRP A 234 8.22 -14.35 2.67
CA TRP A 234 9.12 -15.48 2.74
C TRP A 234 9.81 -15.63 1.39
N ARG A 235 11.14 -15.50 1.37
CA ARG A 235 11.94 -15.89 0.21
C ARG A 235 12.27 -17.36 0.34
N VAL A 236 11.80 -18.12 -0.64
CA VAL A 236 12.00 -19.56 -0.71
C VAL A 236 13.00 -19.82 -1.82
N SER A 237 14.15 -20.37 -1.44
CA SER A 237 15.19 -20.81 -2.36
C SER A 237 15.26 -22.33 -2.35
N LEU A 238 15.15 -22.93 -3.54
CA LEU A 238 15.09 -24.35 -3.79
C LEU A 238 16.33 -24.74 -4.59
N SER A 239 17.18 -25.61 -4.05
CA SER A 239 18.34 -26.14 -4.77
C SER A 239 18.17 -27.63 -5.07
N MET A 240 18.51 -28.04 -6.30
CA MET A 240 18.34 -29.41 -6.80
C MET A 240 19.54 -29.87 -7.63
N PRO A 241 19.90 -31.17 -7.61
CA PRO A 241 20.96 -31.71 -8.47
C PRO A 241 20.67 -31.49 -9.97
N GLU A 242 21.72 -31.17 -10.74
CA GLU A 242 21.65 -31.07 -12.20
C GLU A 242 21.10 -32.38 -12.82
N GLY A 243 20.16 -32.27 -13.78
CA GLY A 243 19.52 -33.41 -14.43
C GLY A 243 18.17 -33.83 -13.84
N THR A 244 17.76 -33.24 -12.71
CA THR A 244 16.40 -33.42 -12.19
C THR A 244 15.40 -32.65 -13.07
N ILE A 245 14.48 -33.36 -13.73
CA ILE A 245 13.41 -32.71 -14.51
C ILE A 245 12.33 -32.25 -13.53
N VAL A 246 12.24 -30.95 -13.30
CA VAL A 246 11.22 -30.34 -12.44
C VAL A 246 10.56 -29.21 -13.20
N GLU A 247 9.23 -29.17 -13.18
CA GLU A 247 8.46 -28.01 -13.60
C GLU A 247 8.13 -27.19 -12.34
N PRO A 248 8.96 -26.20 -11.96
CA PRO A 248 8.66 -25.37 -10.81
C PRO A 248 7.35 -24.59 -11.05
N PRO A 249 6.57 -24.32 -9.99
CA PRO A 249 5.45 -23.40 -10.11
C PRO A 249 5.94 -22.03 -10.61
N TYR A 250 5.08 -21.31 -11.34
CA TYR A 250 5.39 -19.99 -11.91
C TYR A 250 5.97 -18.96 -10.92
N SER A 251 5.72 -19.14 -9.62
CA SER A 251 6.22 -18.29 -8.54
C SER A 251 7.72 -18.47 -8.24
N LEU A 252 8.33 -19.58 -8.70
CA LEU A 252 9.75 -19.88 -8.52
C LEU A 252 10.49 -19.69 -9.85
N LYS A 253 11.44 -18.77 -9.89
CA LYS A 253 12.27 -18.46 -11.06
C LYS A 253 13.65 -19.06 -10.90
N GLN A 254 14.24 -19.56 -11.98
CA GLN A 254 15.61 -20.04 -11.96
C GLN A 254 16.57 -18.89 -11.62
N THR A 255 17.51 -19.12 -10.71
CA THR A 255 18.54 -18.15 -10.31
C THR A 255 19.92 -18.77 -10.38
N GLU A 256 20.94 -17.94 -10.64
CA GLU A 256 22.35 -18.35 -10.72
C GLU A 256 23.09 -18.17 -9.38
N GLU A 257 22.55 -17.37 -8.46
CA GLU A 257 23.21 -17.02 -7.19
C GLU A 257 22.66 -17.83 -6.01
N PHE A 258 23.57 -18.46 -5.29
CA PHE A 258 23.33 -19.14 -4.02
C PHE A 258 24.24 -18.51 -2.97
N SER A 259 23.68 -17.69 -2.08
CA SER A 259 24.32 -17.35 -0.81
C SER A 259 23.60 -18.13 0.28
N LEU A 260 24.22 -19.21 0.76
CA LEU A 260 23.84 -19.76 2.06
C LEU A 260 24.24 -18.73 3.11
N ASP A 261 23.34 -18.42 4.03
CA ASP A 261 23.76 -17.85 5.31
C ASP A 261 24.81 -18.80 5.90
N GLU A 262 26.01 -18.27 6.16
CA GLU A 262 27.22 -19.02 6.56
C GLU A 262 27.07 -19.80 7.89
N ASP A 263 25.91 -19.69 8.56
CA ASP A 263 25.63 -20.26 9.88
C ASP A 263 24.83 -21.59 9.85
N LEU A 264 24.50 -22.15 8.68
CA LEU A 264 23.74 -23.40 8.58
C LEU A 264 24.66 -24.60 8.30
N GLU A 265 24.87 -25.45 9.31
CA GLU A 265 25.53 -26.76 9.17
C GLU A 265 24.67 -27.68 8.29
N VAL A 266 25.13 -27.94 7.07
CA VAL A 266 24.51 -28.91 6.15
C VAL A 266 25.12 -30.30 6.38
N GLU A 267 24.31 -31.28 6.82
CA GLU A 267 24.69 -32.69 6.77
C GLU A 267 24.60 -33.23 5.33
N GLY A 268 25.74 -33.26 4.62
CA GLY A 268 25.89 -33.96 3.34
C GLY A 268 26.78 -33.24 2.31
N GLU A 269 27.41 -34.00 1.40
CA GLU A 269 28.15 -33.44 0.26
C GLU A 269 27.19 -32.76 -0.72
N LEU A 270 27.40 -31.46 -0.97
CA LEU A 270 26.67 -30.72 -2.00
C LEU A 270 27.06 -31.24 -3.40
N PRO A 271 26.12 -31.52 -4.30
CA PRO A 271 26.44 -31.93 -5.67
C PRO A 271 27.21 -30.83 -6.42
N GLU A 272 28.20 -31.21 -7.24
CA GLU A 272 29.10 -30.28 -7.96
C GLU A 272 28.38 -29.31 -8.92
N LYS A 273 27.13 -29.63 -9.31
CA LYS A 273 26.27 -28.79 -10.12
C LYS A 273 24.83 -28.84 -9.61
N VAL A 274 24.30 -27.66 -9.31
CA VAL A 274 23.00 -27.46 -8.68
C VAL A 274 22.20 -26.48 -9.52
N ILE A 275 20.91 -26.75 -9.71
CA ILE A 275 19.95 -25.82 -10.29
C ILE A 275 19.20 -25.18 -9.12
N CYS A 276 19.22 -23.85 -9.07
CA CYS A 276 18.55 -23.07 -8.03
C CYS A 276 17.29 -22.40 -8.59
N TYR A 277 16.22 -22.44 -7.82
CA TYR A 277 15.00 -21.68 -8.04
C TYR A 277 14.70 -20.82 -6.83
N GLU A 278 14.20 -19.62 -7.06
CA GLU A 278 13.87 -18.68 -6.00
C GLU A 278 12.52 -18.03 -6.26
N GLY A 279 11.76 -17.82 -5.20
CA GLY A 279 10.51 -17.06 -5.25
C GLY A 279 10.14 -16.46 -3.92
N VAL A 280 9.25 -15.48 -4.00
CA VAL A 280 8.74 -14.75 -2.84
C VAL A 280 7.28 -15.14 -2.62
N PHE A 281 6.97 -15.53 -1.38
CA PHE A 281 5.64 -15.92 -0.95
C PHE A 281 5.19 -14.99 0.18
N TYR A 282 3.89 -14.69 0.22
CA TYR A 282 3.32 -13.87 1.28
C TYR A 282 2.47 -14.76 2.17
N ASN A 283 2.65 -14.65 3.48
CA ASN A 283 2.01 -15.57 4.41
C ASN A 283 0.50 -15.27 4.51
N TYR A 284 -0.32 -16.31 4.32
CA TYR A 284 -1.78 -16.29 4.45
C TYR A 284 -2.26 -16.54 5.89
N PHE A 285 -1.42 -17.16 6.72
CA PHE A 285 -1.73 -17.60 8.07
C PHE A 285 -0.64 -17.10 9.03
N SER A 286 -0.96 -16.07 9.82
CA SER A 286 -0.06 -15.56 10.86
C SER A 286 0.48 -16.68 11.75
N ILE A 287 1.71 -17.12 11.50
CA ILE A 287 2.66 -17.78 12.40
C ILE A 287 4.01 -17.37 11.81
N GLY A 288 4.69 -16.39 12.40
CA GLY A 288 5.56 -16.65 13.54
C GLY A 288 6.92 -17.10 13.01
N THR A 289 7.92 -16.25 13.20
CA THR A 289 9.33 -16.38 12.81
C THR A 289 9.85 -17.80 12.94
N LEU A 290 9.90 -18.54 11.85
CA LEU A 290 10.57 -19.83 11.80
C LEU A 290 11.31 -19.95 10.46
N THR A 291 12.60 -19.63 10.49
CA THR A 291 13.56 -20.11 9.51
C THR A 291 13.56 -21.64 9.60
N PHE A 292 13.00 -22.32 8.62
CA PHE A 292 13.09 -23.77 8.51
C PHE A 292 13.91 -24.13 7.29
N ALA A 293 15.04 -24.79 7.50
CA ALA A 293 15.70 -25.55 6.46
C ALA A 293 15.08 -26.95 6.42
N LEU A 294 14.34 -27.27 5.36
CA LEU A 294 13.83 -28.62 5.12
C LEU A 294 14.71 -29.26 4.06
N VAL A 295 15.59 -30.16 4.50
CA VAL A 295 16.32 -31.05 3.59
C VAL A 295 15.46 -32.28 3.37
N VAL A 296 14.64 -32.26 2.34
CA VAL A 296 14.05 -33.49 1.79
C VAL A 296 15.12 -34.07 0.89
N SER A 297 15.52 -35.34 1.06
CA SER A 297 16.64 -35.96 0.33
C SER A 297 16.81 -35.39 -1.08
N TYR A 298 17.89 -34.64 -1.31
CA TYR A 298 18.27 -33.91 -2.55
C TYR A 298 17.64 -32.53 -2.83
N ILE A 299 16.93 -31.92 -1.88
CA ILE A 299 16.35 -30.57 -1.99
C ILE A 299 16.73 -29.76 -0.76
N ALA A 300 17.49 -28.68 -0.90
CA ALA A 300 17.63 -27.69 0.17
C ALA A 300 16.58 -26.59 -0.04
N ILE A 301 15.73 -26.39 0.97
CA ILE A 301 14.79 -25.27 1.04
C ILE A 301 15.33 -24.30 2.09
N SER A 302 15.73 -23.09 1.68
CA SER A 302 16.00 -21.98 2.60
C SER A 302 14.80 -21.05 2.64
N VAL A 303 14.36 -20.67 3.84
CA VAL A 303 13.26 -19.72 4.05
C VAL A 303 13.81 -18.51 4.81
N GLY A 304 14.03 -17.41 4.09
CA GLY A 304 14.42 -16.13 4.66
C GLY A 304 13.21 -15.24 4.95
N SER A 305 13.17 -14.62 6.13
CA SER A 305 12.26 -13.51 6.44
C SER A 305 12.75 -12.27 5.73
N LEU A 306 12.01 -11.77 4.74
CA LEU A 306 12.37 -10.53 4.06
C LEU A 306 11.33 -9.45 4.28
N LEU A 307 11.78 -8.43 5.02
CA LEU A 307 11.45 -7.03 4.83
C LEU A 307 10.09 -6.60 5.40
N ASP A 308 10.09 -5.37 5.92
CA ASP A 308 8.96 -4.72 6.59
C ASP A 308 7.92 -4.27 5.56
N MET A 309 7.27 -5.22 4.88
CA MET A 309 6.16 -4.92 3.98
C MET A 309 4.92 -4.51 4.78
N SER A 310 4.14 -3.59 4.22
CA SER A 310 2.93 -3.07 4.85
C SER A 310 1.71 -3.31 3.96
N ILE A 311 0.62 -3.80 4.55
CA ILE A 311 -0.65 -4.09 3.88
C ILE A 311 -1.80 -3.36 4.57
N LEU A 312 -2.70 -2.80 3.78
CA LEU A 312 -3.93 -2.18 4.26
C LEU A 312 -4.95 -3.27 4.57
N VAL A 313 -5.72 -3.09 5.64
CA VAL A 313 -6.84 -3.97 6.02
C VAL A 313 -8.16 -3.21 5.95
N SER A 314 -9.19 -3.85 5.39
CA SER A 314 -10.51 -3.23 5.08
C SER A 314 -11.52 -3.31 6.20
#